data_AF-A0A838YKC3-F1
#
_entry.id   AF-A0A838YKC3-F1
#
_cell.length_a   1.000
_cell.length_b   1.000
_cell.length_c   1.000
_cell.angle_alpha   90.00
_cell.angle_beta   90.00
_cell.angle_gamma   90.00
#
_symmetry.space_group_name_H-M   'P 1'
#
loop_
_entity.id
_entity.type
_entity.pdbx_description
1 polymer ?
#
loop_
_entity_poly.entity_id
_entity_poly.type
_entity_poly.pdbx_seq_one_letter_code
_entity_poly.pdbx_strand_id
1 'polypeptide(L)'
;MPGDIHQDINNLENDILQVEDNIIEFLGLKYDEGIKRSLHKLESDLKYLSILANGAPIDKNEDMETMNFLRTHYNYLRKLSVPA
;
A
#
# COMPACT_ATOMS: atom_id res chain seq x y z
N MET A 1 -13.92 -9.04 17.64
CA MET A 1 -12.82 -9.75 18.34
C MET A 1 -11.52 -9.07 17.93
N PRO A 2 -10.58 -8.75 18.82
CA PRO A 2 -9.37 -7.98 18.50
C PRO A 2 -8.41 -8.62 17.47
N GLY A 3 -8.56 -9.90 17.13
CA GLY A 3 -7.72 -10.59 16.14
C GLY A 3 -8.04 -10.31 14.67
N ASP A 4 -9.10 -9.55 14.38
CA ASP A 4 -9.57 -9.27 13.02
C ASP A 4 -8.73 -8.17 12.33
N ILE A 5 -8.46 -7.09 13.08
CA ILE A 5 -7.78 -5.90 12.53
C ILE A 5 -6.32 -6.17 12.15
N HIS A 6 -5.58 -6.96 12.95
CA HIS A 6 -4.20 -7.29 12.60
C HIS A 6 -4.13 -8.16 11.33
N GLN A 7 -5.12 -9.04 11.14
CA GLN A 7 -5.22 -9.83 9.92
C GLN A 7 -5.59 -8.94 8.72
N ASP A 8 -6.50 -7.97 8.90
CA ASP A 8 -6.86 -7.01 7.86
C ASP A 8 -5.68 -6.13 7.45
N ILE A 9 -4.87 -5.66 8.41
CA ILE A 9 -3.63 -4.91 8.16
C ILE A 9 -2.66 -5.76 7.34
N ASN A 10 -2.38 -7.00 7.77
CA ASN A 10 -1.49 -7.90 7.05
C ASN A 10 -1.99 -8.23 5.64
N ASN A 11 -3.29 -8.47 5.46
CA ASN A 11 -3.88 -8.72 4.15
C ASN A 11 -3.69 -7.51 3.24
N LEU A 12 -3.94 -6.30 3.77
CA LEU A 12 -3.81 -5.07 3.02
C LEU A 12 -2.36 -4.74 2.65
N GLU A 13 -1.40 -5.02 3.53
CA GLU A 13 0.03 -4.90 3.20
C GLU A 13 0.43 -5.83 2.05
N ASN A 14 -0.05 -7.08 2.06
CA ASN A 14 0.20 -8.02 0.96
C ASN A 14 -0.45 -7.56 -0.36
N ASP A 15 -1.68 -7.04 -0.29
CA ASP A 15 -2.37 -6.48 -1.46
C ASP A 15 -1.59 -5.28 -2.05
N ILE A 16 -1.04 -4.41 -1.20
CA ILE A 16 -0.21 -3.28 -1.61
C ILE A 16 1.03 -3.77 -2.36
N LEU A 17 1.75 -4.76 -1.82
CA LEU A 17 2.92 -5.34 -2.47
C LEU A 17 2.57 -5.95 -3.83
N GLN A 18 1.46 -6.68 -3.92
CA GLN A 18 1.01 -7.26 -5.18
C GLN A 18 0.64 -6.19 -6.22
N VAL A 19 0.03 -5.08 -5.80
CA VAL A 19 -0.28 -3.96 -6.69
C VAL A 19 1.00 -3.30 -7.20
N GLU A 20 2.03 -3.16 -6.35
CA GLU A 20 3.34 -2.64 -6.76
C GLU A 20 4.03 -3.55 -7.78
N ASP A 21 3.99 -4.87 -7.59
CA ASP A 21 4.51 -5.85 -8.56
C ASP A 21 3.80 -5.73 -9.91
N ASN A 22 2.47 -5.59 -9.91
CA ASN A 22 1.69 -5.37 -11.13
C ASN A 22 2.08 -4.07 -11.85
N ILE A 23 2.39 -2.99 -11.11
CA ILE A 23 2.87 -1.74 -11.71
C ILE A 23 4.20 -1.96 -12.43
N ILE A 24 5.13 -2.69 -11.82
CA ILE A 24 6.43 -3.01 -12.42
C ILE A 24 6.24 -3.84 -13.70
N GLU A 25 5.35 -4.85 -13.66
CA GLU A 25 5.02 -5.65 -14.83
C GLU A 25 4.44 -4.78 -15.95
N PHE A 26 3.44 -3.93 -15.64
CA PHE A 26 2.82 -3.07 -16.63
C PHE A 26 3.76 -2.01 -17.19
N LEU A 27 4.74 -1.52 -16.42
CA LEU A 27 5.82 -0.66 -16.92
C LEU A 27 6.67 -1.40 -17.96
N GLY A 28 7.03 -2.67 -17.69
CA GLY A 28 7.77 -3.51 -18.63
C GLY A 28 7.00 -3.77 -19.94
N LEU A 29 5.68 -3.93 -19.82
CA LEU A 29 4.78 -4.14 -20.97
C LEU A 29 4.35 -2.85 -21.68
N LYS A 30 4.70 -1.67 -21.14
CA LYS A 30 4.21 -0.34 -21.58
C LYS A 30 2.68 -0.28 -21.62
N TYR A 31 2.02 -0.90 -20.64
CA TYR A 31 0.56 -0.94 -20.55
C TYR A 31 0.02 0.21 -19.71
N ASP A 32 -0.11 1.38 -20.33
CA ASP A 32 -0.47 2.64 -19.65
C ASP A 32 -1.77 2.59 -18.84
N GLU A 33 -2.81 1.91 -19.35
CA GLU A 33 -4.08 1.79 -18.62
C GLU A 33 -3.92 0.94 -17.36
N GLY A 34 -3.14 -0.15 -17.44
CA GLY A 34 -2.82 -1.00 -16.29
C GLY A 34 -2.03 -0.25 -15.24
N ILE A 35 -1.04 0.55 -15.66
CA ILE A 35 -0.26 1.41 -14.77
C ILE A 35 -1.18 2.39 -14.04
N LYS A 36 -2.02 3.14 -14.76
CA LYS A 36 -2.92 4.14 -14.16
C LYS A 36 -3.89 3.50 -13.16
N ARG A 37 -4.52 2.38 -13.52
CA ARG A 37 -5.43 1.67 -12.62
C ARG A 37 -4.74 1.18 -11.35
N SER A 38 -3.54 0.62 -11.50
CA SER A 38 -2.77 0.09 -10.38
C SER A 38 -2.26 1.20 -9.46
N LEU A 39 -1.83 2.34 -10.00
CA LEU A 39 -1.45 3.53 -9.21
C LEU A 39 -2.63 4.06 -8.37
N HIS A 40 -3.83 4.14 -8.96
CA HIS A 40 -5.03 4.54 -8.22
C HIS A 40 -5.39 3.54 -7.11
N LYS A 41 -5.25 2.23 -7.36
CA LYS A 41 -5.47 1.21 -6.34
C LYS A 41 -4.44 1.31 -5.22
N LEU A 42 -3.16 1.47 -5.55
CA LEU A 42 -2.07 1.64 -4.58
C LEU A 42 -2.33 2.84 -3.66
N GLU A 43 -2.73 3.99 -4.22
CA GLU A 43 -3.08 5.17 -3.42
C GLU A 43 -4.26 4.91 -2.47
N SER A 44 -5.31 4.23 -2.96
CA SER A 44 -6.48 3.88 -2.15
C SER A 44 -6.12 2.93 -1.01
N ASP A 45 -5.36 1.88 -1.29
CA ASP A 45 -4.99 0.84 -0.32
C ASP A 45 -4.07 1.42 0.76
N LEU A 46 -3.08 2.24 0.38
CA LEU A 46 -2.23 2.97 1.34
C LEU A 46 -3.03 3.92 2.24
N LYS A 47 -4.00 4.63 1.67
CA LYS A 47 -4.89 5.50 2.45
C LYS A 47 -5.73 4.68 3.43
N TYR A 48 -6.26 3.54 3.00
CA TYR A 48 -7.04 2.67 3.87
C TYR A 48 -6.19 2.08 5.00
N LEU A 49 -4.98 1.62 4.70
CA LEU A 49 -4.01 1.13 5.69
C LEU A 49 -3.69 2.22 6.73
N SER A 50 -3.51 3.47 6.29
CA SER A 50 -3.28 4.59 7.21
C SER A 50 -4.45 4.82 8.17
N ILE A 51 -5.69 4.59 7.74
CA ILE A 51 -6.88 4.73 8.59
C ILE A 51 -6.92 3.59 9.62
N LEU A 52 -6.65 2.35 9.19
CA LEU A 52 -6.60 1.20 10.08
C LEU A 52 -5.50 1.35 11.14
N ALA A 53 -4.29 1.75 10.72
CA ALA A 53 -3.16 1.94 11.62
C ALA A 53 -3.42 3.02 12.69
N ASN A 54 -4.01 4.15 12.30
CA ASN A 54 -4.30 5.24 13.24
C ASN A 54 -5.55 5.00 14.11
N GLY A 55 -6.48 4.15 13.66
CA GLY A 55 -7.76 3.90 14.32
C GLY A 55 -7.76 2.71 15.28
N ALA A 56 -6.74 1.86 15.24
CA ALA A 56 -6.69 0.63 16.00
C ALA A 56 -5.71 0.73 17.20
N PRO A 57 -6.04 0.16 18.37
CA PRO A 57 -5.09 -0.04 19.45
C PRO A 57 -4.16 -1.21 19.10
N ILE A 58 -3.13 -0.93 18.30
CA ILE A 58 -2.10 -1.89 17.88
C ILE A 58 -0.95 -1.85 18.91
N ASP A 59 -0.20 -2.94 19.07
CA ASP A 59 1.05 -2.91 19.84
C ASP A 59 2.01 -1.87 19.26
N LYS A 60 2.79 -1.21 20.12
CA LYS A 60 3.70 -0.12 19.73
C LYS A 60 4.74 -0.55 18.69
N ASN A 61 5.16 -1.81 18.70
CA ASN A 61 6.12 -2.31 17.71
C ASN A 61 5.46 -2.51 16.34
N GLU A 62 4.27 -3.10 16.31
CA GLU A 62 3.49 -3.32 15.09
C GLU A 62 3.03 -1.99 14.46
N ASP A 63 2.66 -1.00 15.29
CA ASP A 63 2.36 0.37 14.82
C ASP A 63 3.58 1.00 14.11
N MET A 64 4.77 0.83 14.70
CA MET A 64 6.01 1.32 14.09
C MET A 64 6.36 0.59 12.78
N GLU A 65 6.12 -0.72 12.70
CA GLU A 65 6.30 -1.50 11.47
C GLU A 65 5.35 -1.02 10.37
N THR A 66 4.05 -0.91 10.68
CA THR A 66 3.02 -0.43 9.76
C THR A 66 3.30 1.00 9.29
N MET A 67 3.75 1.89 10.19
CA MET A 67 4.13 3.27 9.84
C MET A 67 5.36 3.32 8.94
N ASN A 68 6.35 2.46 9.16
CA ASN A 68 7.51 2.34 8.28
C ASN A 68 7.14 1.79 6.90
N PHE A 69 6.22 0.83 6.87
CA PHE A 69 5.62 0.30 5.64
C PHE A 69 4.95 1.44 4.87
N LEU A 70 3.97 2.13 5.47
CA LEU A 70 3.27 3.28 4.87
C LEU A 70 4.25 4.32 4.31
N ARG A 71 5.26 4.72 5.10
CA ARG A 71 6.27 5.69 4.66
C ARG A 71 7.04 5.22 3.42
N THR A 72 7.40 3.95 3.36
CA THR A 72 8.16 3.37 2.24
C THR A 72 7.31 3.36 0.97
N HIS A 73 6.07 2.87 1.07
CA HIS A 73 5.20 2.66 -0.08
C HIS A 73 4.55 3.96 -0.58
N TYR A 74 4.29 4.95 0.29
CA TYR A 74 3.95 6.31 -0.18
C TYR A 74 5.11 6.97 -0.95
N ASN A 75 6.36 6.73 -0.55
CA ASN A 75 7.50 7.24 -1.30
C ASN A 75 7.64 6.54 -2.66
N TYR A 76 7.31 5.26 -2.74
CA TYR A 76 7.26 4.52 -4.00
C TYR A 76 6.18 5.07 -4.93
N LEU A 77 4.94 5.21 -4.45
CA LEU A 77 3.84 5.85 -5.18
C LEU A 77 4.25 7.23 -5.71
N ARG A 78 4.87 8.08 -4.89
CA ARG A 78 5.32 9.41 -5.31
C ARG A 78 6.35 9.36 -6.45
N LYS A 79 7.27 8.40 -6.45
CA LYS A 79 8.27 8.25 -7.52
C LYS A 79 7.63 7.82 -8.84
N LEU A 80 6.59 7.00 -8.78
CA LEU A 80 5.89 6.49 -9.96
C LEU A 80 4.86 7.48 -10.53
N SER A 81 4.26 8.30 -9.68
CA SER A 81 3.21 9.26 -10.06
C SER A 81 3.74 10.59 -10.59
N VAL A 82 5.06 10.86 -10.53
CA VAL A 82 5.64 12.05 -11.14
C VAL A 82 5.67 11.86 -12.66
N PRO A 83 5.00 12.70 -13.45
CA PRO A 83 5.10 12.63 -14.90
C PRO A 83 6.55 12.93 -15.32
N ALA A 84 7.10 12.07 -16.18
CA ALA A 84 8.41 12.24 -16.81
C ALA A 84 8.42 13.45 -17.76
#